data_AF-A0A818F0T1-F1
#
_entry.id   AF-A0A818F0T1-F1
#
_cell.length_a   1.000
_cell.length_b   1.000
_cell.length_c   1.000
_cell.angle_alpha   90.00
_cell.angle_beta   90.00
_cell.angle_gamma   90.00
#
_symmetry.space_group_name_H-M   'P 1'
#
loop_
_entity.id
_entity.type
_entity.pdbx_description
1 polymer ?
#
loop_
_entity_poly.entity_id
_entity_poly.type
_entity_poly.pdbx_seq_one_letter_code
_entity_poly.pdbx_strand_id
1 'polypeptide(L)' 'PGDILRLQNCITQVFKNELCVKPGRNGIVTKVGEFIMDFKEEPDMSIFTPSMESISNTNKRPTQLMS' A
#
# COMPACT_ATOMS: atom_id res chain seq x y z
N PRO A 1 9.45 15.69 -9.64
CA PRO A 1 8.13 15.80 -8.96
C PRO A 1 7.12 16.38 -9.94
N GLY A 2 5.90 15.84 -9.99
CA GLY A 2 4.86 16.27 -10.94
C GLY A 2 4.54 15.26 -12.05
N ASP A 3 5.30 14.17 -12.17
CA ASP A 3 4.93 13.06 -13.06
C ASP A 3 3.66 12.37 -12.58
N ILE A 4 2.77 12.05 -13.52
CA ILE A 4 1.60 11.21 -13.27
C ILE A 4 1.98 9.79 -13.68
N LEU A 5 1.95 8.86 -12.72
CA LEU A 5 2.37 7.48 -12.91
C LEU A 5 1.18 6.53 -12.79
N ARG A 6 1.07 5.58 -13.73
CA ARG A 6 0.20 4.41 -13.61
C ARG A 6 0.98 3.26 -12.99
N LEU A 7 0.50 2.78 -11.85
CA LEU A 7 1.03 1.62 -11.14
C LEU A 7 0.18 0.38 -11.45
N GLN A 8 0.78 -0.70 -11.90
CA GLN A 8 0.11 -1.98 -12.16
C GLN A 8 0.83 -3.12 -11.43
N ASN A 9 0.08 -4.11 -10.95
CA ASN A 9 0.61 -5.27 -10.20
C ASN A 9 1.55 -4.86 -9.04
N CYS A 10 1.24 -3.76 -8.38
CA CYS A 10 1.92 -3.32 -7.17
C CYS A 10 1.36 -4.04 -5.95
N ILE A 11 2.15 -4.06 -4.87
CA ILE A 11 1.77 -4.64 -3.59
C ILE A 11 1.92 -3.59 -2.50
N THR A 12 1.11 -3.74 -1.46
CA THR A 12 1.23 -2.97 -0.23
C THR A 12 1.97 -3.79 0.82
N GLN A 13 2.80 -3.14 1.62
CA GLN A 13 3.41 -3.73 2.81
C GLN A 13 3.43 -2.72 3.94
N VAL A 14 3.35 -3.21 5.19
CA VAL A 14 3.65 -2.37 6.34
C VAL A 14 5.14 -2.47 6.63
N PHE A 15 5.85 -1.36 6.60
CA PHE A 15 7.27 -1.28 6.93
C PHE A 15 7.48 -0.16 7.94
N LYS A 16 8.11 -0.48 9.09
CA LYS A 16 8.33 0.49 10.19
C LYS A 16 7.05 1.25 10.60
N ASN A 17 5.93 0.55 10.68
CA ASN A 17 4.62 1.10 11.03
C ASN A 17 4.05 2.10 10.00
N GLU A 18 4.53 2.05 8.75
CA GLU A 18 4.01 2.85 7.65
C GLU A 18 3.46 1.95 6.53
N LEU A 19 2.33 2.33 5.93
CA LEU A 19 1.80 1.67 4.74
C LEU A 19 2.61 2.11 3.52
N CYS A 20 3.32 1.17 2.90
CA CYS A 20 4.13 1.43 1.71
C CYS A 20 3.55 0.72 0.48
N VAL A 21 3.50 1.41 -0.65
CA VAL A 21 3.22 0.83 -1.98
C VAL A 21 4.54 0.59 -2.70
N LYS A 22 4.72 -0.60 -3.28
CA LYS A 22 5.89 -0.93 -4.12
C LYS A 22 5.51 -1.80 -5.31
N PRO A 23 6.28 -1.76 -6.42
CA PRO A 23 6.12 -2.71 -7.50
C PRO A 23 6.26 -4.16 -7.00
N GLY A 24 5.33 -5.02 -7.41
CA GLY A 24 5.45 -6.47 -7.18
C GLY A 24 6.42 -7.12 -8.17
N ARG A 25 6.50 -8.45 -8.17
CA ARG A 25 7.38 -9.21 -9.09
C ARG A 25 7.16 -8.85 -10.57
N ASN A 26 5.90 -8.63 -10.96
CA ASN A 26 5.51 -8.21 -12.31
C ASN A 26 4.95 -6.78 -12.29
N GLY A 27 5.41 -5.95 -11.35
CA GLY A 27 4.97 -4.59 -11.15
C GLY A 27 5.44 -3.69 -12.28
N ILE A 28 4.54 -2.87 -12.82
CA ILE A 28 4.85 -1.92 -13.90
C ILE A 28 4.54 -0.52 -13.39
N VAL A 29 5.50 0.38 -13.61
CA VAL A 29 5.36 1.82 -13.36
C VAL A 29 5.50 2.52 -14.71
N THR A 30 4.43 3.18 -15.16
CA THR A 30 4.41 3.86 -16.46
C THR A 30 4.07 5.34 -16.27
N LYS A 31 4.91 6.23 -16.81
CA LYS A 31 4.55 7.66 -16.92
C LYS A 31 3.40 7.80 -17.92
N VAL A 32 2.29 8.39 -17.47
CA VAL A 32 1.09 8.61 -18.28
C VAL A 32 0.78 10.09 -18.49
N GLY A 33 1.48 10.97 -17.79
CA GLY A 33 1.32 12.41 -17.93
C GLY A 33 2.23 13.17 -16.97
N GLU A 34 1.98 14.47 -16.85
CA GLU A 34 2.70 15.38 -15.99
C GLU A 34 1.81 16.58 -15.63
N PHE A 35 2.00 17.12 -14.42
CA PHE A 35 1.53 18.42 -13.93
C PHE A 35 0.01 18.59 -13.68
N ILE A 36 -0.86 18.11 -14.56
CA ILE A 36 -2.30 18.45 -14.57
C ILE A 36 -3.13 17.35 -13.89
N MET A 37 -2.82 17.04 -12.64
CA MET A 37 -3.63 16.14 -11.81
C MET A 37 -3.88 16.79 -10.45
N ASP A 38 -5.15 16.98 -10.11
CA ASP A 38 -5.54 17.40 -8.77
C ASP A 38 -5.29 16.25 -7.78
N PHE A 39 -4.58 16.53 -6.69
CA PHE A 39 -4.33 15.58 -5.61
C PHE A 39 -4.53 16.25 -4.25
N LYS A 40 -4.75 15.43 -3.23
CA LYS A 40 -4.78 15.85 -1.82
C LYS A 40 -3.71 15.09 -1.07
N GLU A 41 -2.92 15.82 -0.28
CA GLU A 41 -1.87 15.23 0.56
C GLU A 41 -2.43 14.67 1.87
N GLU A 42 -3.52 15.27 2.38
CA GLU A 42 -4.20 14.80 3.57
C GLU A 42 -5.51 14.08 3.24
N PRO A 43 -5.80 12.92 3.86
CA PRO A 43 -4.97 12.23 4.85
C PRO A 43 -3.83 11.42 4.21
N ASP A 44 -2.66 11.39 4.87
CA ASP A 44 -1.56 10.49 4.50
C ASP A 44 -1.89 9.06 4.92
N MET A 45 -2.17 8.20 3.93
CA MET A 45 -2.47 6.78 4.15
C MET A 45 -1.29 5.97 4.67
N SER A 46 -0.06 6.51 4.57
CA SER A 46 1.15 5.87 5.08
C SER A 46 1.19 5.87 6.60
N ILE A 47 0.56 6.86 7.25
CA ILE A 47 0.59 7.03 8.70
C ILE A 47 -0.37 6.04 9.36
N PHE A 48 0.17 5.15 10.19
CA PHE A 48 -0.63 4.30 11.06
C PHE A 48 -1.28 5.14 12.17
N THR A 49 -2.62 5.16 12.22
CA THR A 49 -3.36 5.78 13.31
C THR A 49 -3.85 4.71 14.29
N PRO A 50 -3.52 4.79 15.60
CA PRO A 50 -3.92 3.81 16.61
C PRO A 50 -5.43 3.58 16.72
N SER A 51 -6.26 4.53 16.27
CA SER A 51 -7.71 4.36 16.22
C SER A 51 -8.19 3.26 15.25
N MET A 52 -7.31 2.70 14.41
CA MET A 52 -7.62 1.62 13.44
C MET A 52 -7.28 0.20 13.94
N GLU A 53 -7.06 0.01 15.24
CA GLU A 53 -6.67 -1.28 15.89
C GLU A 53 -7.60 -2.49 15.60
N SER A 54 -8.77 -2.30 14.98
CA SER A 54 -9.78 -3.36 14.84
C SER A 54 -9.70 -4.25 13.57
N ILE A 55 -8.75 -4.05 12.63
CA ILE A 55 -8.80 -4.74 11.32
C ILE A 55 -7.74 -5.86 11.12
N SER A 56 -6.74 -6.03 11.98
CA SER A 56 -5.59 -6.92 11.66
C SER A 56 -5.71 -8.40 12.04
N ASN A 57 -6.86 -8.90 12.51
CA ASN A 57 -6.98 -10.27 13.04
C ASN A 57 -7.62 -11.31 12.10
N THR A 58 -7.43 -11.23 10.78
CA THR A 58 -8.04 -12.19 9.81
C THR A 58 -7.06 -13.09 9.05
N ASN A 59 -5.74 -13.02 9.30
CA ASN A 59 -4.78 -13.93 8.66
C ASN A 59 -3.98 -14.79 9.66
N LYS A 60 -4.69 -15.53 10.53
CA LYS A 60 -4.09 -16.71 11.17
C LYS A 60 -4.22 -17.90 10.21
N ARG A 61 -3.12 -18.27 9.56
CA ARG A 61 -3.02 -19.57 8.85
C ARG A 61 -3.40 -20.67 9.84
N PRO A 62 -4.27 -21.62 9.50
CA PRO A 62 -4.57 -22.73 10.40
C PRO A 62 -3.33 -23.62 10.51
N THR A 63 -2.63 -23.55 11.64
CA THR A 63 -1.67 -24.58 12.03
C THR A 63 -2.49 -25.84 12.30
N GLN A 64 -2.36 -26.85 11.44
CA GLN A 64 -2.95 -28.16 11.69
C GLN A 64 -2.37 -28.71 13.00
N LEU A 65 -3.25 -28.99 13.97
CA LEU A 65 -2.90 -29.85 15.11
C LEU A 65 -2.54 -31.22 14.55
N MET A 66 -1.27 -31.61 14.60
CA MET A 66 -0.92 -33.02 14.61
C MET A 66 -1.09 -33.51 16.04
N SER A 67 -2.11 -34.36 16.20
CA SER A 67 -2.40 -35.19 17.39
C SER A 67 -1.26 -36.15 17.71
#